data_AF-A0A2S0KP24-F1
#
_entry.id   AF-A0A2S0KP24-F1
#
_cell.length_a   1.000
_cell.length_b   1.000
_cell.length_c   1.000
_cell.angle_alpha   90.00
_cell.angle_beta   90.00
_cell.angle_gamma   90.00
#
_symmetry.space_group_name_H-M   'P 1'
#
loop_
_entity.id
_entity.type
_entity.pdbx_description
1 polymer ?
#
loop_
_entity_poly.entity_id
_entity_poly.type
_entity_poly.pdbx_seq_one_letter_code
_entity_poly.pdbx_strand_id
1 'polypeptide(L)'
;MFAWHSQKKDNVKVKSLQAYIEPKGTQLLLQDECKEVFLSQIKDEHKIVDILGKGYTILGLPFFNQESRMAEFSKAIDELVKKL
;
A
#
# COMPACT_ATOMS: atom_id res chain seq x y z
N MET A 1 -6.23 -6.57 -7.84
CA MET A 1 -5.39 -5.46 -7.37
C MET A 1 -5.99 -4.12 -7.74
N PHE A 2 -6.17 -3.25 -6.76
CA PHE A 2 -6.40 -1.82 -6.97
C PHE A 2 -5.10 -1.06 -6.68
N ALA A 3 -4.80 -0.06 -7.51
CA ALA A 3 -3.70 0.88 -7.29
C ALA A 3 -4.27 2.28 -7.09
N TRP A 4 -3.97 2.89 -5.95
CA TRP A 4 -4.33 4.28 -5.67
C TRP A 4 -3.11 5.17 -5.81
N HIS A 5 -3.29 6.31 -6.47
CA HIS A 5 -2.22 7.26 -6.78
C HIS A 5 -2.54 8.65 -6.23
N SER A 6 -1.57 9.26 -5.55
CA SER A 6 -1.66 10.62 -5.03
C SER A 6 -0.39 11.41 -5.31
N GLN A 7 -0.55 12.69 -5.63
CA GLN A 7 0.55 13.63 -5.87
C GLN A 7 0.38 14.89 -5.04
N LYS A 8 1.44 15.30 -4.34
CA LYS A 8 1.54 16.59 -3.68
C LYS A 8 2.66 17.41 -4.30
N LYS A 9 2.38 18.68 -4.60
CA LYS A 9 3.34 19.67 -5.09
C LYS A 9 3.69 20.64 -3.96
N ASP A 10 4.92 20.58 -3.49
CA ASP A 10 5.56 21.67 -2.75
C ASP A 10 6.60 22.31 -3.69
N ASN A 11 6.84 23.63 -3.55
CA ASN A 11 7.48 24.55 -4.54
C ASN A 11 8.77 24.12 -5.26
N VAL A 12 9.38 22.95 -4.96
CA VAL A 12 10.55 22.39 -5.67
C VAL A 12 10.49 20.86 -5.84
N LYS A 13 9.63 20.10 -5.14
CA LYS A 13 9.68 18.62 -5.15
C LYS A 13 8.28 18.00 -5.22
N VAL A 14 8.03 17.20 -6.27
CA VAL A 14 6.82 16.38 -6.38
C VAL A 14 7.03 15.11 -5.58
N LYS A 15 6.21 14.87 -4.55
CA LYS A 15 6.14 13.58 -3.87
C LYS A 15 4.96 12.80 -4.45
N SER A 16 5.26 11.65 -5.06
CA SER A 16 4.25 10.72 -5.60
C SER A 16 4.14 9.50 -4.70
N LEU A 17 2.91 9.15 -4.34
CA LEU A 17 2.59 7.99 -3.51
C LEU A 17 1.71 7.02 -4.30
N GLN A 18 2.10 5.75 -4.31
CA GLN A 18 1.31 4.69 -4.92
C GLN A 18 1.06 3.58 -3.91
N ALA A 19 -0.21 3.31 -3.62
CA ALA A 19 -0.62 2.25 -2.70
C ALA A 19 -1.28 1.11 -3.48
N TYR A 20 -0.88 -0.13 -3.19
CA TYR A 20 -1.46 -1.35 -3.74
C TYR A 20 -2.33 -2.03 -2.69
N ILE A 21 -3.59 -2.29 -3.04
CA ILE A 21 -4.60 -2.93 -2.18
C ILE A 21 -5.23 -4.09 -2.93
N GLU A 22 -5.35 -5.24 -2.28
CA GLU A 22 -6.06 -6.40 -2.80
C GLU A 22 -7.34 -6.67 -2.01
N PRO A 23 -8.53 -6.53 -2.62
CA PRO A 23 -9.79 -6.93 -2.00
C PRO A 23 -9.91 -8.47 -2.01
N LYS A 24 -10.27 -9.07 -0.87
CA LYS A 24 -10.44 -10.52 -0.76
C LYS A 24 -11.69 -10.91 -0.01
N GLY A 25 -12.40 -11.91 -0.53
CA GLY A 25 -13.39 -12.67 0.23
C GLY A 25 -12.71 -13.61 1.23
N THR A 26 -13.33 -13.86 2.37
CA THR A 26 -12.73 -14.59 3.50
C THR A 26 -12.25 -16.00 3.11
N GLN A 27 -12.96 -16.66 2.20
CA GLN A 27 -12.62 -18.00 1.69
C GLN A 27 -11.31 -18.04 0.86
N LEU A 28 -10.85 -16.90 0.33
CA LEU A 28 -9.69 -16.81 -0.56
C LEU A 28 -8.40 -16.36 0.14
N LEU A 29 -8.46 -16.07 1.45
CA LEU A 29 -7.32 -15.54 2.19
C LEU A 29 -6.11 -16.48 2.18
N LEU A 30 -6.34 -17.79 2.41
CA LEU A 30 -5.28 -18.82 2.44
C LEU A 30 -4.73 -19.16 1.04
N GLN A 31 -5.56 -19.06 0.00
CA GLN A 31 -5.15 -19.42 -1.36
C GLN A 31 -4.22 -18.38 -1.99
N ASP A 32 -4.26 -17.13 -1.52
CA ASP A 32 -3.49 -16.01 -2.05
C ASP A 32 -2.37 -15.54 -1.11
N GLU A 33 -1.93 -16.36 -0.15
CA GLU A 33 -0.89 -16.01 0.83
C GLU A 33 0.38 -15.42 0.20
N CYS A 34 0.81 -15.94 -0.95
CA CYS A 34 1.96 -15.41 -1.69
C CYS A 34 1.83 -13.91 -2.02
N LYS A 35 0.61 -13.44 -2.33
CA LYS A 35 0.36 -12.00 -2.60
C LYS A 35 0.38 -11.16 -1.33
N GLU A 36 -0.07 -11.71 -0.20
CA GLU A 36 0.03 -11.03 1.10
C GLU A 36 1.50 -10.87 1.50
N VAL A 37 2.31 -11.92 1.32
CA VAL A 37 3.76 -11.87 1.56
C VAL A 37 4.43 -10.81 0.68
N PHE A 38 4.07 -10.75 -0.61
CA PHE A 38 4.58 -9.74 -1.53
C PHE A 38 4.22 -8.31 -1.10
N LEU A 39 2.96 -8.05 -0.72
CA LEU A 39 2.53 -6.74 -0.23
C LEU A 39 3.25 -6.36 1.06
N SER A 40 3.49 -7.31 1.96
CA SER A 40 4.26 -7.09 3.19
C SER A 40 5.71 -6.70 2.89
N GLN A 41 6.36 -7.34 1.91
CA GLN A 41 7.72 -6.98 1.50
C GLN A 41 7.82 -5.53 1.01
N ILE A 42 6.83 -5.08 0.23
CA ILE A 42 6.77 -3.67 -0.22
C ILE A 42 6.59 -2.72 0.97
N LYS A 43 5.76 -3.09 1.96
CA LYS A 43 5.53 -2.29 3.17
C LYS A 43 6.83 -2.08 3.96
N ASP A 44 7.61 -3.12 4.19
CA ASP A 44 8.79 -3.05 5.05
C ASP A 44 9.93 -2.27 4.40
N GLU A 45 10.05 -2.33 3.08
CA GLU A 45 11.18 -1.75 2.37
C GLU A 45 11.00 -0.26 2.00
N HIS A 46 9.79 0.33 2.14
CA HIS A 46 9.42 1.70 1.72
C HIS A 46 10.25 2.17 0.51
N LYS A 47 10.26 1.36 -0.56
CA LYS A 47 11.19 1.57 -1.67
C LYS A 47 10.85 2.88 -2.37
N ILE A 48 11.78 3.84 -2.27
CA ILE A 48 11.79 5.00 -3.15
C ILE A 48 12.27 4.50 -4.50
N VAL A 49 11.33 4.28 -5.42
CA VAL A 49 11.66 3.94 -6.80
C VAL A 49 11.70 5.25 -7.57
N ASP A 50 12.89 5.66 -8.00
CA ASP A 50 13.01 6.80 -8.91
C ASP A 50 12.68 6.32 -10.33
N ILE A 51 11.46 6.61 -10.77
CA ILE A 51 11.02 6.33 -12.14
C ILE A 51 11.01 7.68 -12.86
N LEU A 52 11.95 7.87 -13.79
CA LEU A 52 12.04 9.07 -14.64
C LEU A 52 12.23 10.39 -13.87
N GLY A 53 13.03 10.40 -12.79
CA GLY A 53 13.32 11.59 -12.00
C GLY A 53 12.16 12.04 -11.10
N LYS A 54 11.11 11.23 -11.01
CA LYS A 54 9.98 11.40 -10.11
C LYS A 54 10.10 10.30 -9.07
N GLY A 55 10.63 10.63 -7.89
CA GLY A 55 10.66 9.68 -6.79
C GLY A 55 9.25 9.23 -6.42
N TYR A 56 8.96 7.94 -6.56
CA TYR A 56 7.74 7.30 -6.10
C TYR A 56 8.02 6.58 -4.79
N THR A 57 7.14 6.77 -3.81
CA THR A 57 7.04 5.87 -2.66
C THR A 57 5.95 4.86 -2.96
N ILE A 58 6.33 3.58 -3.05
CA ILE A 58 5.38 2.48 -3.24
C ILE A 58 5.06 1.84 -1.90
N LEU A 59 3.79 1.54 -1.68
CA LEU A 59 3.27 0.96 -0.44
C LEU A 59 2.40 -0.25 -0.74
N GLY A 60 2.69 -1.37 -0.06
CA GLY A 60 1.79 -2.50 0.03
C GLY A 60 0.94 -2.40 1.29
N LEU A 61 -0.37 -2.57 1.14
CA LEU A 61 -1.30 -2.65 2.27
C LEU A 61 -1.77 -4.09 2.47
N PRO A 62 -2.17 -4.48 3.69
CA PRO A 62 -2.78 -5.79 3.93
C PRO A 62 -4.01 -5.99 3.04
N PHE A 63 -4.41 -7.24 2.83
CA PHE A 63 -5.68 -7.53 2.17
C PHE A 63 -6.85 -6.76 2.78
N PHE A 64 -7.63 -6.13 1.91
CA PHE A 64 -8.90 -5.54 2.29
C PHE A 64 -9.95 -6.65 2.37
N ASN A 65 -10.40 -6.97 3.58
CA ASN A 65 -11.51 -7.88 3.82
C ASN A 65 -12.42 -7.30 4.91
N GLN A 66 -13.66 -6.96 4.53
CA GLN A 66 -14.60 -6.28 5.40
C GLN A 66 -15.03 -7.12 6.61
N GLU A 67 -15.05 -8.44 6.46
CA GLU A 67 -15.62 -9.37 7.45
C GLU A 67 -14.65 -9.73 8.58
N SER A 68 -13.35 -9.84 8.28
CA SER A 68 -12.37 -10.46 9.18
C SER A 68 -11.06 -9.68 9.35
N ARG A 69 -10.74 -8.71 8.48
CA ARG A 69 -9.44 -8.01 8.49
C ARG A 69 -9.55 -6.48 8.54
N MET A 70 -10.73 -5.92 8.79
CA MET A 70 -10.91 -4.45 8.86
C MET A 70 -10.06 -3.77 9.93
N ALA A 71 -9.93 -4.37 11.11
CA ALA A 71 -9.12 -3.79 12.17
C ALA A 71 -7.64 -3.65 11.77
N GLU A 72 -7.07 -4.69 11.12
CA GLU A 72 -5.69 -4.67 10.62
C GLU A 72 -5.53 -3.66 9.48
N PHE A 73 -6.47 -3.63 8.55
CA PHE A 73 -6.46 -2.72 7.42
C PHE A 73 -6.54 -1.26 7.87
N SER A 74 -7.49 -0.92 8.76
CA SER A 74 -7.63 0.43 9.32
C SER A 74 -6.37 0.87 10.06
N LYS A 75 -5.78 -0.01 10.87
CA LYS A 75 -4.53 0.29 11.56
C LYS A 75 -3.39 0.59 10.58
N ALA A 76 -3.27 -0.17 9.50
CA ALA A 76 -2.25 0.07 8.47
C ALA A 76 -2.44 1.41 7.76
N ILE A 77 -3.69 1.82 7.49
CA ILE A 77 -4.00 3.15 6.93
C ILE A 77 -3.65 4.26 7.92
N ASP A 78 -4.00 4.13 9.19
CA ASP A 78 -3.69 5.14 10.21
C ASP A 78 -2.17 5.32 10.39
N GLU A 79 -1.41 4.22 10.40
CA GLU A 79 0.05 4.24 10.43
C GLU A 79 0.64 4.92 9.18
N LEU A 80 0.05 4.67 8.01
CA LEU A 80 0.47 5.32 6.77
C LEU A 80 0.23 6.83 6.81
N VAL A 81 -0.98 7.27 7.18
CA VAL A 81 -1.32 8.69 7.25
C VAL A 81 -0.40 9.45 8.21
N LYS A 82 -0.01 8.83 9.33
CA LYS A 82 0.94 9.44 10.28
C LYS A 82 2.35 9.63 9.72
N LYS A 83 2.76 8.88 8.70
CA LYS A 83 4.09 8.95 8.09
C LYS A 83 4.17 9.94 6.92
N LEU A 84 3.03 10.40 6.40
CA LEU A 84 2.92 11.34 5.29
C LEU A 84 2.95 12.79 5.75
#